data_AF-A0A177C1A5-F1
#
_entry.id   AF-A0A177C1A5-F1
#
_cell.length_a   1.000
_cell.length_b   1.000
_cell.length_c   1.000
_cell.angle_alpha   90.00
_cell.angle_beta   90.00
_cell.angle_gamma   90.00
#
_symmetry.space_group_name_H-M   'P 1'
#
loop_
_entity.id
_entity.type
_entity.pdbx_description
1 polymer ?
#
loop_
_entity_poly.entity_id
_entity_poly.type
_entity_poly.pdbx_seq_one_letter_code
_entity_poly.pdbx_strand_id
1 'polypeptide(L)'
;MEFRRSELKSYFDNQLLKLYETIHKQLVRVQEKIPYELVAHMVLSGGFGNAAYNLQIRVVPEPQLVVCNGNVADRMQKLKSGRNVLGWRCCRTSYGTLCKVLYDPNDQLCYGVTTQIDPLYKKPYVMQYIDCFGQPVSSDEPIVQTFKRKGPPATAAQPSPTRMFPTEIICSELDASTLPNVMNAYKSQNPHNRSNICQLTHQPAVLCAA
;
A
#
# COMPACT_ATOMS: atom_id res chain seq x y z
N MET A 1 9.50 27.01 -35.36
CA MET A 1 9.28 25.57 -35.58
C MET A 1 7.78 25.33 -35.58
N GLU A 2 7.25 24.78 -36.67
CA GLU A 2 5.85 24.34 -36.75
C GLU A 2 5.83 22.82 -36.75
N PHE A 3 5.18 22.22 -35.75
CA PHE A 3 4.98 20.78 -35.72
C PHE A 3 3.65 20.44 -36.40
N ARG A 4 3.67 19.44 -37.29
CA ARG A 4 2.42 18.93 -37.86
C ARG A 4 1.68 18.12 -36.80
N ARG A 5 0.35 18.27 -36.72
CA ARG A 5 -0.49 17.53 -35.77
C ARG A 5 -0.33 16.01 -35.90
N SER A 6 -0.09 15.50 -37.12
CA SER A 6 0.17 14.08 -37.38
C SER A 6 1.46 13.56 -36.75
N GLU A 7 2.52 14.39 -36.74
CA GLU A 7 3.81 14.04 -36.14
C GLU A 7 3.71 14.08 -34.61
N LEU A 8 3.05 15.08 -34.05
CA LEU A 8 2.76 15.13 -32.61
C LEU A 8 1.89 13.95 -32.14
N LYS A 9 0.92 13.54 -32.96
CA LYS A 9 0.00 12.46 -32.61
C LYS A 9 0.73 11.14 -32.35
N SER A 10 1.68 10.75 -33.20
CA SER A 10 2.40 9.48 -33.04
C SER A 10 3.22 9.41 -31.74
N TYR A 11 3.74 10.54 -31.25
CA TYR A 11 4.41 10.61 -29.94
C TYR A 11 3.46 10.36 -28.77
N PHE A 12 2.19 10.79 -28.89
CA PHE A 12 1.19 10.64 -27.84
C PHE A 12 0.37 9.36 -27.94
N ASP A 13 0.27 8.73 -29.11
CA ASP A 13 -0.50 7.50 -29.30
C ASP A 13 -0.04 6.39 -28.36
N ASN A 14 1.29 6.21 -28.18
CA ASN A 14 1.84 5.26 -27.22
C ASN A 14 1.46 5.58 -25.76
N GLN A 15 1.34 6.87 -25.41
CA GLN A 15 0.93 7.29 -24.07
C GLN A 15 -0.57 7.09 -23.86
N LEU A 16 -1.38 7.31 -24.90
CA LEU A 16 -2.81 7.03 -24.87
C LEU A 16 -3.09 5.54 -24.72
N LEU A 17 -2.33 4.67 -25.39
CA LEU A 17 -2.45 3.22 -25.21
C LEU A 17 -2.18 2.80 -23.76
N LYS A 18 -1.09 3.28 -23.16
CA LYS A 18 -0.79 3.03 -21.74
C LYS A 18 -1.88 3.56 -20.80
N LEU A 19 -2.47 4.71 -21.12
CA LEU A 19 -3.60 5.27 -20.37
C LEU A 19 -4.80 4.33 -20.43
N TYR A 20 -5.18 3.84 -21.62
CA TYR A 20 -6.29 2.90 -21.78
C TYR A 20 -6.05 1.58 -21.04
N GLU A 21 -4.83 1.02 -21.13
CA GLU A 21 -4.45 -0.18 -20.37
C GLU A 21 -4.58 0.04 -18.86
N THR A 22 -4.15 1.21 -18.37
CA THR A 22 -4.25 1.56 -16.95
C THR A 22 -5.72 1.70 -16.52
N ILE A 23 -6.55 2.39 -17.30
CA ILE A 23 -7.98 2.53 -17.02
C ILE A 23 -8.64 1.15 -16.99
N HIS A 24 -8.38 0.31 -17.98
CA HIS A 24 -8.93 -1.04 -18.06
C HIS A 24 -8.52 -1.87 -16.83
N LYS A 25 -7.24 -1.87 -16.46
CA LYS A 25 -6.73 -2.57 -15.27
C LYS A 25 -7.43 -2.12 -13.99
N GLN A 26 -7.71 -0.82 -13.83
CA GLN A 26 -8.43 -0.33 -12.65
C GLN A 26 -9.91 -0.73 -12.66
N LEU A 27 -10.58 -0.70 -13.82
CA LEU A 27 -11.98 -1.12 -13.94
C LEU A 27 -12.16 -2.61 -13.64
N VAL A 28 -11.27 -3.47 -14.15
CA VAL A 28 -11.26 -4.90 -13.83
C VAL A 28 -11.09 -5.13 -12.33
N ARG A 29 -10.16 -4.43 -11.68
CA ARG A 29 -9.98 -4.52 -10.22
C ARG A 29 -11.24 -4.12 -9.44
N VAL A 30 -11.94 -3.08 -9.88
CA VAL A 30 -13.21 -2.66 -9.25
C VAL A 30 -14.26 -3.75 -9.41
N GLN A 31 -14.39 -4.34 -10.61
CA GLN A 31 -15.34 -5.41 -10.87
C GLN A 31 -15.02 -6.69 -10.10
N GLU A 32 -13.74 -7.06 -9.98
CA GLU A 32 -13.32 -8.21 -9.18
C GLU A 32 -13.61 -8.01 -7.69
N LYS A 33 -13.42 -6.79 -7.18
CA LYS A 33 -13.59 -6.45 -5.77
C LYS A 33 -15.05 -6.24 -5.39
N ILE A 34 -15.85 -5.68 -6.31
CA ILE A 34 -17.25 -5.30 -6.09
C ILE A 34 -18.09 -5.69 -7.33
N PRO A 35 -18.35 -7.00 -7.53
CA PRO A 35 -18.89 -7.53 -8.79
C PRO A 35 -20.32 -7.09 -9.13
N TYR A 36 -21.05 -6.57 -8.16
CA TYR A 36 -22.44 -6.13 -8.31
C TYR A 36 -22.59 -4.61 -8.45
N GLU A 37 -21.50 -3.85 -8.40
CA GLU A 37 -21.53 -2.41 -8.57
C GLU A 37 -21.08 -2.00 -9.97
N LEU A 38 -21.77 -1.01 -10.54
CA LEU A 38 -21.46 -0.41 -11.82
C LEU A 38 -20.80 0.94 -11.60
N VAL A 39 -19.78 1.23 -12.40
CA VAL A 39 -19.16 2.56 -12.44
C VAL A 39 -20.16 3.53 -13.07
N ALA A 40 -20.84 4.32 -12.23
CA ALA A 40 -21.85 5.28 -12.68
C ALA A 40 -21.23 6.48 -13.43
N HIS A 41 -20.06 6.93 -12.99
CA HIS A 41 -19.41 8.13 -13.51
C HIS A 41 -17.90 7.94 -13.62
N MET A 42 -17.34 8.29 -14.77
CA MET A 42 -15.92 8.53 -14.95
C MET A 42 -15.71 10.05 -15.02
N VAL A 43 -14.76 10.56 -14.25
CA VAL A 43 -14.42 11.99 -14.21
C VAL A 43 -12.99 12.15 -14.67
N LEU A 44 -12.78 13.01 -15.67
CA LEU A 44 -11.45 13.28 -16.20
C LEU A 44 -10.92 14.59 -15.64
N SER A 45 -9.76 14.53 -14.99
CA SER A 45 -9.06 15.68 -14.41
C SER A 45 -7.66 15.84 -15.01
N GLY A 46 -7.08 17.03 -14.90
CA GLY A 46 -5.76 17.37 -15.42
C GLY A 46 -5.75 17.82 -16.87
N GLY A 47 -4.57 18.17 -17.38
CA GLY A 47 -4.39 18.74 -18.73
C GLY A 47 -4.68 17.78 -19.88
N PHE A 48 -4.68 16.47 -19.62
CA PHE A 48 -5.02 15.45 -20.63
C PHE A 48 -6.52 15.26 -20.85
N GLY A 49 -7.36 15.96 -20.06
CA GLY A 49 -8.81 15.83 -20.11
C GLY A 49 -9.41 16.08 -21.49
N ASN A 50 -8.82 17.01 -22.23
CA ASN A 50 -9.34 17.45 -23.53
C ASN A 50 -8.83 16.58 -24.70
N ALA A 51 -7.95 15.61 -24.44
CA ALA A 51 -7.33 14.77 -25.47
C ALA A 51 -8.02 13.40 -25.65
N ALA A 52 -8.94 13.03 -24.75
CA ALA A 52 -9.65 11.75 -24.80
C ALA A 52 -10.93 11.86 -25.64
N TYR A 53 -10.79 11.99 -26.96
CA TYR A 53 -11.91 12.23 -27.90
C TYR A 53 -12.83 11.00 -28.12
N ASN A 54 -12.40 9.79 -27.73
CA ASN A 54 -13.11 8.53 -27.99
C ASN A 54 -13.78 7.90 -26.76
N LEU A 55 -13.75 8.55 -25.59
CA LEU A 55 -14.36 8.03 -24.38
C LEU A 55 -15.60 8.86 -24.00
N GLN A 56 -16.73 8.18 -23.75
CA GLN A 56 -17.95 8.84 -23.29
C GLN A 56 -17.81 9.20 -21.80
N ILE A 57 -17.15 10.32 -21.52
CA ILE A 57 -16.79 10.76 -20.18
C ILE A 57 -17.44 12.11 -19.87
N ARG A 58 -17.87 12.31 -18.61
CA ARG A 58 -18.25 13.64 -18.14
C ARG A 58 -16.99 14.45 -17.87
N VAL A 59 -16.73 15.42 -18.74
CA VAL A 59 -15.63 16.38 -18.57
C VAL A 59 -16.10 17.52 -17.68
N VAL A 60 -15.32 17.82 -16.65
CA VAL A 60 -15.59 18.92 -15.72
C VAL A 60 -15.27 20.26 -16.43
N PRO A 61 -16.00 21.37 -16.16
CA PRO A 61 -15.79 22.65 -16.85
C PRO A 61 -14.33 23.15 -16.83
N GLU A 62 -13.62 22.92 -15.73
CA GLU A 62 -12.20 23.27 -15.58
C GLU A 62 -11.40 22.04 -15.11
N PRO A 63 -11.04 21.12 -16.02
CA PRO A 63 -10.41 19.86 -15.64
C PRO A 63 -9.02 20.07 -15.02
N GLN A 64 -8.35 21.18 -15.35
CA GLN A 64 -7.05 21.53 -14.78
C GLN A 64 -7.13 21.99 -13.32
N LEU A 65 -8.25 22.57 -12.89
CA LEU A 65 -8.43 23.14 -11.56
C LEU A 65 -9.28 22.26 -10.62
N VAL A 66 -10.00 21.27 -11.15
CA VAL A 66 -10.96 20.45 -10.39
C VAL A 66 -10.36 19.83 -9.12
N VAL A 67 -9.11 19.39 -9.16
CA VAL A 67 -8.43 18.78 -8.00
C VAL A 67 -8.17 19.84 -6.91
N CYS A 68 -7.67 21.01 -7.30
CA CYS A 68 -7.44 22.12 -6.37
C CYS A 68 -8.77 22.62 -5.77
N ASN A 69 -9.80 22.76 -6.60
CA ASN A 69 -11.13 23.16 -6.16
C ASN A 69 -11.73 22.17 -5.17
N GLY A 70 -11.59 20.86 -5.42
CA GLY A 70 -12.00 19.81 -4.50
C GLY A 70 -11.28 19.87 -3.16
N ASN A 71 -9.96 20.06 -3.17
CA ASN A 71 -9.15 20.19 -1.96
C ASN A 71 -9.53 21.44 -1.13
N VAL A 72 -9.75 22.58 -1.80
CA VAL A 72 -10.18 23.81 -1.13
C VAL A 72 -11.59 23.65 -0.56
N ALA A 73 -12.50 23.03 -1.30
CA ALA A 73 -13.86 22.75 -0.84
C ALA A 73 -13.88 21.82 0.39
N ASP A 74 -13.09 20.74 0.37
CA ASP A 74 -12.92 19.81 1.51
C ASP A 74 -12.40 20.55 2.75
N ARG A 75 -11.36 21.39 2.56
CA ARG A 75 -10.81 22.20 3.66
C ARG A 75 -11.80 23.24 4.18
N MET A 76 -12.52 23.91 3.30
CA MET A 76 -13.55 24.88 3.70
C MET A 76 -14.68 24.21 4.47
N GLN A 77 -15.08 23.00 4.07
CA GLN A 77 -16.04 22.19 4.82
C GLN A 77 -15.49 21.85 6.21
N LYS A 78 -14.23 21.39 6.32
CA LYS A 78 -13.60 21.13 7.62
C LYS A 78 -13.64 22.35 8.54
N LEU A 79 -13.35 23.54 8.02
CA LEU A 79 -13.37 24.77 8.82
C LEU A 79 -14.78 25.15 9.27
N LYS A 80 -15.81 24.84 8.48
CA LYS A 80 -17.21 25.17 8.81
C LYS A 80 -17.89 24.13 9.69
N SER A 81 -17.69 22.83 9.43
CA SER A 81 -18.39 21.73 10.08
C SER A 81 -17.53 20.93 11.06
N GLY A 82 -16.22 21.22 11.12
CA GLY A 82 -15.25 20.45 11.91
C GLY A 82 -14.84 19.11 11.29
N ARG A 83 -15.39 18.74 10.12
CA ARG A 83 -15.16 17.43 9.48
C ARG A 83 -14.83 17.56 8.00
N ASN A 84 -13.91 16.74 7.51
CA ASN A 84 -13.65 16.61 6.08
C ASN A 84 -14.85 15.97 5.36
N VAL A 85 -14.99 16.25 4.06
CA VAL A 85 -15.88 15.50 3.15
C VAL A 85 -15.46 14.04 3.10
N LEU A 86 -14.14 13.82 2.99
CA LEU A 86 -13.53 12.49 2.99
C LEU A 86 -12.75 12.30 4.30
N GLY A 87 -13.36 11.57 5.24
CA GLY A 87 -12.73 11.28 6.53
C GLY A 87 -11.56 10.29 6.45
N TRP A 88 -11.52 9.46 5.40
CA TRP A 88 -10.59 8.35 5.27
C TRP A 88 -9.85 8.39 3.94
N ARG A 89 -8.60 7.92 3.94
CA ARG A 89 -7.76 7.74 2.75
C ARG A 89 -7.20 6.33 2.72
N CYS A 90 -7.22 5.69 1.56
CA CYS A 90 -6.61 4.38 1.39
C CYS A 90 -5.19 4.53 0.83
N CYS A 91 -4.25 3.75 1.38
CA CYS A 91 -2.92 3.61 0.80
C CYS A 91 -3.01 2.96 -0.59
N ARG A 92 -2.12 3.37 -1.51
CA ARG A 92 -2.05 2.78 -2.87
C ARG A 92 -1.45 1.38 -2.89
N THR A 93 -0.74 1.01 -1.83
CA THR A 93 -0.01 -0.25 -1.66
C THR A 93 -0.17 -0.71 -0.22
N SER A 94 -0.17 -2.02 -0.02
CA SER A 94 -0.18 -2.63 1.30
C SER A 94 1.22 -2.51 1.90
N TYR A 95 1.29 -2.08 3.17
CA TYR A 95 2.52 -1.98 3.93
C TYR A 95 2.51 -2.97 5.09
N GLY A 96 3.69 -3.51 5.41
CA GLY A 96 3.87 -4.39 6.56
C GLY A 96 5.28 -4.33 7.14
N THR A 97 5.46 -4.87 8.33
CA THR A 97 6.78 -5.06 8.96
C THR A 97 7.05 -6.53 9.20
N LEU A 98 8.33 -6.91 9.20
CA LEU A 98 8.74 -8.26 9.60
C LEU A 98 8.87 -8.34 11.12
N CYS A 99 8.14 -9.27 11.71
CA CYS A 99 8.18 -9.54 13.14
C CYS A 99 8.31 -11.04 13.42
N LYS A 100 8.46 -11.36 14.71
CA LYS A 100 8.36 -12.72 15.22
C LYS A 100 7.16 -12.81 16.13
N VAL A 101 6.34 -13.83 15.92
CA VAL A 101 5.09 -14.06 16.67
C VAL A 101 5.26 -15.32 17.51
N LEU A 102 4.75 -15.30 18.74
CA LEU A 102 4.81 -16.46 19.62
C LEU A 102 4.00 -17.60 18.98
N TYR A 103 4.57 -18.80 18.90
CA TYR A 103 3.85 -19.94 18.34
C TYR A 103 2.75 -20.39 19.29
N ASP A 104 1.52 -20.43 18.81
CA ASP A 104 0.36 -21.01 19.50
C ASP A 104 -0.14 -22.23 18.71
N PRO A 105 -0.20 -23.44 19.31
CA PRO A 105 -0.71 -24.64 18.63
C PRO A 105 -2.21 -24.57 18.30
N ASN A 106 -2.97 -23.67 18.92
CA ASN A 106 -4.40 -23.51 18.66
C ASN A 106 -4.70 -22.54 17.52
N ASP A 107 -3.71 -21.76 17.08
CA ASP A 107 -3.86 -20.81 16.00
C ASP A 107 -3.68 -21.50 14.64
N GLN A 108 -4.73 -21.46 13.81
CA GLN A 108 -4.73 -22.01 12.46
C GLN A 108 -3.64 -21.38 11.57
N LEU A 109 -3.22 -20.14 11.88
CA LEU A 109 -2.17 -19.43 11.13
C LEU A 109 -0.76 -19.95 11.42
N CYS A 110 -0.57 -20.68 12.52
CA CYS A 110 0.72 -21.20 12.95
C CYS A 110 0.97 -22.65 12.48
N TYR A 111 -0.05 -23.34 11.97
CA TYR A 111 0.05 -24.76 11.62
C TYR A 111 0.99 -25.00 10.41
N GLY A 112 2.00 -25.86 10.59
CA GLY A 112 2.95 -26.23 9.53
C GLY A 112 4.06 -25.20 9.25
N VAL A 113 4.15 -24.12 10.02
CA VAL A 113 5.17 -23.08 9.85
C VAL A 113 6.45 -23.42 10.63
N THR A 114 7.62 -23.13 10.05
CA THR A 114 8.91 -23.32 10.74
C THR A 114 9.04 -22.41 11.96
N THR A 115 9.06 -23.02 13.15
CA THR A 115 9.30 -22.32 14.42
C THR A 115 10.78 -22.34 14.79
N GLN A 116 11.26 -21.27 15.42
CA GLN A 116 12.57 -21.22 16.06
C GLN A 116 12.43 -20.89 17.55
N ILE A 117 13.22 -21.54 18.38
CA ILE A 117 13.24 -21.27 19.82
C ILE A 117 14.07 -20.01 20.06
N ASP A 118 13.47 -19.00 20.69
CA ASP A 118 14.18 -17.76 21.02
C ASP A 118 15.19 -18.00 22.15
N PRO A 119 16.50 -17.69 21.96
CA PRO A 119 17.52 -17.86 22.98
C PRO A 119 17.21 -17.16 24.31
N LEU A 120 16.47 -16.04 24.28
CA LEU A 120 16.21 -15.23 25.47
C LEU A 120 15.02 -15.73 26.29
N TYR A 121 13.97 -16.22 25.63
CA TYR A 121 12.70 -16.59 26.29
C TYR A 121 12.46 -18.11 26.33
N LYS A 122 13.27 -18.91 25.62
CA LYS A 122 13.14 -20.37 25.50
C LYS A 122 11.74 -20.83 25.07
N LYS A 123 11.03 -19.99 24.32
CA LYS A 123 9.71 -20.29 23.74
C LYS A 123 9.81 -20.36 22.22
N PRO A 124 9.00 -21.19 21.55
CA PRO A 124 8.95 -21.25 20.09
C PRO A 124 8.29 -19.99 19.52
N TYR A 125 8.91 -19.41 18.50
CA TYR A 125 8.39 -18.27 17.74
C TYR A 125 8.34 -18.62 16.25
N VAL A 126 7.33 -18.11 15.56
CA VAL A 126 7.27 -18.04 14.11
C VAL A 126 8.10 -16.84 13.65
N MET A 127 9.05 -17.07 12.75
CA MET A 127 9.97 -16.06 12.25
C MET A 127 9.51 -15.52 10.89
N GLN A 128 9.86 -14.27 10.59
CA GLN A 128 9.51 -13.57 9.33
C GLN A 128 8.00 -13.52 9.09
N TYR A 129 7.25 -13.30 10.17
CA TYR A 129 5.83 -13.00 10.12
C TYR A 129 5.64 -11.58 9.58
N ILE A 130 4.70 -11.39 8.67
CA ILE A 130 4.37 -10.09 8.10
C ILE A 130 3.19 -9.52 8.87
N ASP A 131 3.44 -8.44 9.62
CA ASP A 131 2.40 -7.66 10.28
C ASP A 131 1.99 -6.49 9.37
N CYS A 132 0.83 -6.62 8.73
CA CYS A 132 0.31 -5.68 7.74
C CYS A 132 -0.51 -4.56 8.40
N PHE A 133 -0.25 -3.30 8.02
CA PHE A 133 -0.96 -2.13 8.53
C PHE A 133 -1.60 -1.25 7.44
N GLY A 134 -1.79 -1.79 6.24
CA GLY A 134 -2.40 -1.11 5.06
C GLY A 134 -3.90 -0.85 5.15
N GLN A 135 -4.40 -0.32 6.28
CA GLN A 135 -5.81 0.01 6.51
C GLN A 135 -6.17 1.42 6.00
N PRO A 136 -7.47 1.74 5.84
CA PRO A 136 -7.92 3.11 5.62
C PRO A 136 -7.37 4.02 6.74
N VAL A 137 -6.61 5.04 6.35
CA VAL A 137 -5.98 6.01 7.24
C VAL A 137 -6.97 7.16 7.47
N SER A 138 -7.20 7.51 8.73
CA SER A 138 -7.98 8.71 9.06
C SER A 138 -7.24 9.95 8.58
N SER A 139 -7.98 10.95 8.11
CA SER A 139 -7.38 12.24 7.76
C SER A 139 -6.97 13.06 8.99
N ASP A 140 -7.47 12.70 10.17
CA ASP A 140 -7.26 13.42 11.42
C ASP A 140 -6.31 12.68 12.37
N GLU A 141 -6.29 11.35 12.30
CA GLU A 141 -5.55 10.50 13.24
C GLU A 141 -4.55 9.60 12.50
N PRO A 142 -3.27 9.56 12.93
CA PRO A 142 -2.30 8.64 12.36
C PRO A 142 -2.57 7.20 12.80
N ILE A 143 -2.19 6.24 11.95
CA ILE A 143 -2.09 4.83 12.38
C ILE A 143 -0.86 4.71 13.27
N VAL A 144 -1.06 4.39 14.54
CA VAL A 144 0.01 4.16 15.52
C VAL A 144 0.00 2.69 15.90
N GLN A 145 1.13 2.02 15.68
CA GLN A 145 1.35 0.65 16.13
C GLN A 145 2.53 0.59 17.09
N THR A 146 2.34 -0.09 18.22
CA THR A 146 3.37 -0.26 19.23
C THR A 146 4.06 -1.60 19.04
N PHE A 147 5.35 -1.57 18.76
CA PHE A 147 6.17 -2.77 18.60
C PHE A 147 7.06 -3.00 19.83
N LYS A 148 7.15 -4.26 20.25
CA LYS A 148 8.10 -4.68 21.30
C LYS A 148 9.29 -5.35 20.63
N ARG A 149 10.48 -4.75 20.73
CA ARG A 149 11.73 -5.34 20.23
C ARG A 149 12.65 -5.73 21.38
N LYS A 150 13.24 -6.92 21.26
CA LYS A 150 14.19 -7.44 22.24
C LYS A 150 15.56 -6.80 21.96
N GLY A 151 16.14 -6.14 22.95
CA GLY A 151 17.50 -5.59 22.89
C GLY A 151 18.45 -6.37 23.81
N PRO A 152 19.77 -6.29 23.60
CA PRO A 152 20.73 -6.82 24.55
C PRO A 152 20.55 -6.12 25.92
N PRO A 153 20.66 -6.84 27.04
CA PRO A 153 20.58 -6.23 28.36
C PRO A 153 21.74 -5.24 28.57
N ALA A 154 21.52 -4.22 29.39
CA ALA A 154 22.59 -3.33 29.81
C ALA A 154 23.67 -4.16 30.52
N THR A 155 24.90 -4.06 30.04
CA THR A 155 26.05 -4.76 30.64
C THR A 155 26.90 -3.72 31.36
N ALA A 156 27.70 -4.12 32.35
CA ALA A 156 28.61 -3.20 33.05
C ALA A 156 29.55 -2.43 32.09
N ALA A 157 29.93 -3.04 30.96
CA ALA A 157 30.74 -2.42 29.91
C ALA A 157 29.95 -1.46 28.98
N GLN A 158 28.62 -1.59 28.93
CA GLN A 158 27.75 -0.76 28.10
C GLN A 158 26.41 -0.52 28.83
N PRO A 159 26.37 0.47 29.75
CA PRO A 159 25.18 0.74 30.57
C PRO A 159 23.99 1.24 29.74
N SER A 160 24.25 1.85 28.59
CA SER A 160 23.25 2.38 27.66
C SER A 160 23.51 1.86 26.24
N PRO A 161 23.12 0.60 25.92
CA PRO A 161 23.29 0.07 24.57
C PRO A 161 22.48 0.87 23.56
N THR A 162 23.07 1.13 22.39
CA THR A 162 22.43 1.90 21.32
C THR A 162 21.14 1.22 20.89
N ARG A 163 20.01 1.91 21.10
CA ARG A 163 18.66 1.42 20.75
C ARG A 163 18.22 1.93 19.37
N MET A 164 19.13 1.98 18.41
CA MET A 164 18.78 2.22 17.01
C MET A 164 18.54 0.89 16.33
N PHE A 165 17.37 0.72 15.71
CA PHE A 165 16.99 -0.54 15.11
C PHE A 165 16.61 -0.32 13.66
N PRO A 166 17.35 -0.92 12.69
CA PRO A 166 16.87 -0.98 11.33
C PRO A 166 15.59 -1.82 11.33
N THR A 167 14.50 -1.19 10.93
CA THR A 167 13.23 -1.85 10.65
C THR A 167 12.99 -1.72 9.16
N GLU A 168 12.81 -2.85 8.51
CA GLU A 168 12.48 -2.89 7.10
C GLU A 168 10.96 -2.82 6.97
N ILE A 169 10.50 -1.87 6.16
CA ILE A 169 9.10 -1.84 5.73
C ILE A 169 9.03 -2.64 4.44
N ILE A 170 8.08 -3.57 4.41
CA ILE A 170 7.72 -4.32 3.21
C ILE A 170 6.53 -3.66 2.57
N CYS A 171 6.60 -3.46 1.25
CA CYS A 171 5.51 -2.92 0.45
C CYS A 171 5.06 -3.96 -0.58
N SER A 172 3.75 -4.06 -0.83
CA SER A 172 3.18 -4.91 -1.89
C SER A 172 2.01 -4.23 -2.61
N GLU A 173 1.95 -4.39 -3.93
CA GLU A 173 0.78 -3.96 -4.71
C GLU A 173 -0.43 -4.91 -4.58
N LEU A 174 -0.24 -6.05 -3.90
CA LEU A 174 -1.30 -7.00 -3.62
C LEU A 174 -2.16 -6.54 -2.43
N ASP A 175 -3.44 -6.91 -2.45
CA ASP A 175 -4.36 -6.65 -1.37
C ASP A 175 -3.92 -7.42 -0.11
N ALA A 176 -4.06 -6.80 1.07
CA ALA A 176 -3.58 -7.35 2.34
C ALA A 176 -4.12 -8.76 2.64
N SER A 177 -5.33 -9.09 2.19
CA SER A 177 -5.94 -10.42 2.35
C SER A 177 -5.28 -11.52 1.52
N THR A 178 -4.56 -11.15 0.46
CA THR A 178 -3.87 -12.07 -0.46
C THR A 178 -2.39 -12.24 -0.11
N LEU A 179 -1.88 -11.44 0.83
CA LEU A 179 -0.49 -11.50 1.25
C LEU A 179 -0.25 -12.72 2.15
N PRO A 180 0.89 -13.41 1.97
CA PRO A 180 1.26 -14.48 2.88
C PRO A 180 1.57 -13.90 4.26
N ASN A 181 1.10 -14.57 5.33
CA ASN A 181 1.41 -14.16 6.70
C ASN A 181 2.87 -14.42 7.08
N VAL A 182 3.56 -15.33 6.38
CA VAL A 182 4.94 -15.71 6.66
C VAL A 182 5.75 -15.75 5.38
N MET A 183 6.86 -15.01 5.34
CA MET A 183 7.69 -14.83 4.15
C MET A 183 8.26 -16.16 3.59
N ASN A 184 8.51 -17.15 4.46
CA ASN A 184 9.09 -18.45 4.09
C ASN A 184 8.07 -19.54 3.73
N ALA A 185 6.76 -19.29 3.81
CA ALA A 185 5.73 -20.34 3.68
C ALA A 185 5.73 -21.08 2.32
N TYR A 186 6.34 -20.51 1.27
CA TYR A 186 6.32 -21.08 -0.09
C TYR A 186 7.58 -21.83 -0.52
N LYS A 187 8.57 -22.06 0.37
CA LYS A 187 9.79 -22.78 -0.03
C LYS A 187 9.58 -24.27 -0.35
N SER A 188 8.40 -24.85 -0.12
CA SER A 188 8.21 -26.31 -0.26
C SER A 188 7.29 -26.78 -1.39
N GLN A 189 6.43 -25.97 -2.03
CA GLN A 189 5.49 -26.54 -3.02
C GLN A 189 5.24 -25.59 -4.20
N ASN A 190 5.60 -26.06 -5.40
CA ASN A 190 5.32 -25.54 -6.75
C ASN A 190 6.12 -24.31 -7.27
N PRO A 191 6.94 -24.47 -8.34
CA PRO A 191 7.72 -23.37 -8.94
C PRO A 191 6.88 -22.33 -9.70
N HIS A 192 5.58 -22.56 -9.91
CA HIS A 192 4.70 -21.63 -10.61
C HIS A 192 4.13 -20.49 -9.75
N ASN A 193 4.28 -20.54 -8.41
CA ASN A 193 3.71 -19.52 -7.50
C ASN A 193 4.76 -18.53 -6.94
N ARG A 194 5.95 -18.46 -7.57
CA ARG A 194 7.02 -17.51 -7.20
C ARG A 194 6.67 -16.04 -7.46
N SER A 195 5.54 -15.74 -8.08
CA SER A 195 5.15 -14.39 -8.51
C SER A 195 4.84 -13.43 -7.35
N ASN A 196 4.29 -13.93 -6.24
CA ASN A 196 3.75 -13.05 -5.20
C ASN A 196 4.84 -12.50 -4.25
N ILE A 197 5.94 -13.24 -4.05
CA ILE A 197 7.09 -12.80 -3.26
C ILE A 197 7.94 -11.80 -4.06
N CYS A 198 8.00 -11.92 -5.39
CA CYS A 198 8.77 -11.03 -6.27
C CYS A 198 8.26 -9.57 -6.29
N GLN A 199 7.12 -9.27 -5.69
CA GLN A 199 6.57 -7.90 -5.60
C GLN A 199 6.80 -7.24 -4.23
N LEU A 200 7.42 -7.95 -3.28
CA LEU A 200 7.74 -7.39 -1.97
C LEU A 200 9.03 -6.59 -2.07
N THR A 201 8.92 -5.27 -1.92
CA THR A 201 10.06 -4.36 -1.94
C THR A 201 10.42 -3.94 -0.52
N HIS A 202 11.72 -3.95 -0.21
CA HIS A 202 12.23 -3.47 1.06
C HIS A 202 12.47 -1.97 0.96
N GLN A 203 11.84 -1.20 1.84
CA GLN A 203 12.16 0.22 2.01
C GLN A 203 12.83 0.44 3.37
N PRO A 204 14.01 1.08 3.41
CA PRO A 204 14.65 1.42 4.68
C PRO A 204 13.82 2.50 5.37
N ALA A 205 13.39 2.24 6.60
CA ALA A 205 12.74 3.23 7.45
C ALA A 205 13.53 3.41 8.74
N VAL A 206 13.89 4.66 9.03
CA VAL A 206 14.41 5.03 10.36
C VAL A 206 13.22 5.37 11.23
N LEU A 207 12.79 4.40 12.03
CA LEU A 207 11.79 4.65 13.08
C LEU A 207 12.53 5.16 14.32
N CYS A 208 12.36 6.44 14.64
CA CYS A 208 12.81 7.00 15.91
C CYS A 208 11.93 6.47 17.03
N ALA A 209 12.52 5.77 18.01
CA ALA A 209 11.84 5.49 19.27
C ALA A 209 11.78 6.78 20.09
N ALA A 210 10.58 7.16 20.52
CA ALA A 210 10.37 8.21 21.53
C ALA A 210 10.74 7.68 22.93
#